data_AF-A0A6A8AMD7-F1
#
_entry.id   AF-A0A6A8AMD7-F1
#
_cell.length_a   1.000
_cell.length_b   1.000
_cell.length_c   1.000
_cell.angle_alpha   90.00
_cell.angle_beta   90.00
_cell.angle_gamma   90.00
#
_symmetry.space_group_name_H-M   'P 1'
#
loop_
_entity.id
_entity.type
_entity.pdbx_description
1 polymer ?
#
loop_
_entity_poly.entity_id
_entity_poly.type
_entity_poly.pdbx_seq_one_letter_code
_entity_poly.pdbx_strand_id
1 'polypeptide(L)' 'MSEPERIKKDIALFEASMVELDSLSLDGNEEEVVNLARGYFEDTKYYLEKGDYFTAFGCINYAHGLLDGIKKRKGV' A
#
# COMPACT_ATOMS: atom_id res chain seq x y z
N MET A 1 17.83 9.29 -6.72
CA MET A 1 16.91 8.92 -5.62
C MET A 1 17.44 7.64 -5.02
N SER A 2 17.75 7.67 -3.74
CA SER A 2 18.13 6.49 -2.95
C SER A 2 16.92 5.59 -2.68
N GLU A 3 17.19 4.35 -2.30
CA GLU A 3 16.18 3.36 -1.89
C GLU A 3 15.22 3.90 -0.82
N PRO A 4 15.67 4.47 0.33
CA PRO A 4 14.77 5.02 1.34
C PRO A 4 13.96 6.22 0.85
N GLU A 5 14.50 7.07 -0.03
CA GLU A 5 13.73 8.16 -0.64
C GLU A 5 12.63 7.63 -1.55
N ARG A 6 12.92 6.56 -2.30
CA ARG A 6 11.93 5.91 -3.17
C ARG A 6 10.80 5.29 -2.35
N ILE A 7 11.13 4.52 -1.32
CA ILE A 7 10.13 3.87 -0.46
C ILE A 7 9.26 4.91 0.25
N LYS A 8 9.84 6.00 0.76
CA LYS A 8 9.07 7.10 1.38
C LYS A 8 8.10 7.75 0.40
N LYS A 9 8.50 7.91 -0.87
CA LYS A 9 7.60 8.40 -1.92
C LYS A 9 6.45 7.41 -2.15
N ASP A 10 6.75 6.11 -2.25
CA ASP A 10 5.72 5.08 -2.48
C ASP A 10 4.77 4.92 -1.27
N ILE A 11 5.24 5.14 -0.04
CA ILE A 11 4.42 5.28 1.18
C ILE A 11 3.42 6.43 1.05
N ALA A 12 3.88 7.62 0.66
CA ALA A 12 3.00 8.78 0.51
C ALA A 12 1.95 8.58 -0.60
N LEU A 13 2.31 7.89 -1.69
CA LEU A 13 1.36 7.51 -2.73
C LEU A 13 0.32 6.49 -2.25
N PHE A 14 0.72 5.57 -1.37
CA PHE A 14 -0.19 4.59 -0.77
C PHE A 14 -1.20 5.28 0.14
N GLU A 15 -0.75 6.20 1.01
CA GLU A 15 -1.61 7.00 1.88
C GLU A 15 -2.63 7.81 1.07
N ALA A 16 -2.21 8.45 -0.03
CA ALA A 16 -3.12 9.14 -0.93
C ALA A 16 -4.16 8.19 -1.57
N SER A 17 -3.74 7.01 -2.00
CA SER A 17 -4.64 5.99 -2.56
C SER A 17 -5.65 5.48 -1.53
N MET A 18 -5.28 5.39 -0.26
CA MET A 18 -6.18 5.00 0.82
C MET A 18 -7.28 6.05 1.05
N VAL A 19 -6.93 7.35 1.01
CA VAL A 19 -7.91 8.44 1.12
C VAL A 19 -8.94 8.39 -0.01
N GLU A 20 -8.52 8.07 -1.23
CA GLU A 20 -9.44 7.88 -2.36
C GLU A 20 -10.40 6.71 -2.11
N LEU A 21 -9.90 5.60 -1.54
CA LEU A 21 -10.69 4.41 -1.25
C LEU A 21 -11.71 4.60 -0.12
N ASP A 22 -11.45 5.46 0.87
CA ASP A 22 -12.39 5.74 1.97
C ASP A 22 -13.74 6.31 1.48
N SER A 23 -13.78 6.83 0.25
CA SER A 23 -15.01 7.30 -0.40
C SER A 23 -15.82 6.21 -1.11
N LEU A 24 -15.29 4.99 -1.21
CA LEU A 24 -15.91 3.87 -1.92
C LEU A 24 -16.66 2.96 -0.96
N SER A 25 -17.80 2.43 -1.42
CA SER A 25 -18.47 1.32 -0.75
C SER A 25 -17.77 0.02 -1.13
N LEU A 26 -17.13 -0.64 -0.15
CA LEU A 26 -16.45 -1.92 -0.29
C LEU A 26 -17.35 -3.06 0.19
N ASP A 27 -17.30 -4.20 -0.49
CA ASP A 27 -17.87 -5.44 0.04
C ASP A 27 -16.90 -6.13 1.03
N GLY A 28 -17.37 -7.16 1.75
CA GLY A 28 -16.54 -7.83 2.76
C GLY A 28 -15.23 -8.43 2.23
N ASN A 29 -15.21 -8.95 1.00
CA ASN A 29 -13.98 -9.47 0.41
C ASN A 29 -13.02 -8.34 0.04
N GLU A 30 -13.56 -7.20 -0.41
CA GLU A 30 -12.78 -6.02 -0.75
C GLU A 30 -12.20 -5.35 0.51
N GLU A 31 -12.97 -5.31 1.61
CA GLU A 31 -12.46 -4.86 2.92
C GLU A 31 -11.31 -5.73 3.42
N GLU A 32 -11.39 -7.06 3.28
CA GLU A 32 -10.31 -7.97 3.62
C GLU A 32 -9.03 -7.69 2.81
N VAL A 33 -9.17 -7.44 1.51
CA VAL A 33 -8.03 -7.09 0.64
C VAL A 33 -7.43 -5.74 1.03
N VAL A 34 -8.25 -4.74 1.33
CA VAL A 34 -7.76 -3.42 1.79
C VAL A 34 -7.07 -3.54 3.16
N ASN A 35 -7.59 -4.36 4.07
CA ASN A 35 -6.94 -4.64 5.34
C ASN A 35 -5.60 -5.38 5.17
N LEU A 36 -5.50 -6.30 4.21
CA LEU A 36 -4.23 -6.93 3.85
C LEU A 36 -3.23 -5.90 3.31
N ALA A 37 -3.67 -5.00 2.42
CA ALA A 37 -2.83 -3.92 1.91
C ALA A 37 -2.32 -3.00 3.03
N ARG A 38 -3.18 -2.65 4.01
CA ARG A 38 -2.76 -1.93 5.22
C ARG A 38 -1.71 -2.69 6.02
N GLY A 39 -1.83 -4.02 6.14
CA GLY A 39 -0.82 -4.86 6.79
C GLY A 39 0.56 -4.73 6.13
N TYR A 40 0.63 -4.88 4.80
CA TYR A 40 1.88 -4.71 4.06
C TYR A 40 2.42 -3.27 4.09
N PHE A 41 1.55 -2.27 4.22
CA PHE A 41 1.97 -0.89 4.46
C PHE A 41 2.64 -0.71 5.82
N GLU A 42 2.10 -1.31 6.89
CA GLU A 42 2.76 -1.32 8.20
C GLU A 42 4.10 -2.06 8.16
N ASP A 43 4.16 -3.21 7.48
CA ASP A 43 5.41 -3.97 7.29
C ASP A 43 6.45 -3.12 6.54
N THR A 44 6.04 -2.35 5.53
CA THR A 44 6.92 -1.42 4.82
C THR A 44 7.59 -0.45 5.79
N LYS A 45 6.81 0.18 6.67
CA LYS A 45 7.34 1.13 7.66
C LYS A 45 8.31 0.45 8.62
N TYR A 46 7.97 -0.75 9.08
CA TYR A 46 8.83 -1.56 9.94
C TYR A 46 10.18 -1.87 9.29
N TYR A 47 10.18 -2.45 8.08
CA TYR A 47 11.43 -2.81 7.40
C TYR A 47 12.24 -1.60 6.94
N LEU A 48 11.58 -0.50 6.58
CA LEU A 48 12.25 0.76 6.29
C LEU A 48 13.02 1.30 7.51
N GLU A 49 12.42 1.27 8.70
CA GLU A 49 13.08 1.68 9.95
C GLU A 49 14.28 0.79 10.28
N LYS A 50 14.20 -0.51 9.98
CA LYS A 50 15.29 -1.47 10.17
C LYS A 50 16.42 -1.37 9.13
N GLY A 51 16.24 -0.57 8.08
CA GLY A 51 17.20 -0.47 6.97
C GLY A 51 17.15 -1.65 5.99
N ASP A 52 16.15 -2.53 6.10
CA ASP A 52 15.92 -3.59 5.13
C ASP A 52 15.07 -3.05 3.96
N TYR A 53 15.74 -2.33 3.07
CA TYR A 53 15.08 -1.63 1.96
C TYR A 53 14.52 -2.58 0.91
N PHE A 54 15.11 -3.77 0.72
CA PHE A 54 14.61 -4.74 -0.26
C PHE A 54 13.27 -5.31 0.17
N THR A 55 13.17 -5.73 1.44
CA THR A 55 11.91 -6.21 2.00
C THR A 55 10.86 -5.10 2.06
N ALA A 56 11.24 -3.90 2.53
CA ALA A 56 10.33 -2.75 2.54
C ALA A 56 9.78 -2.40 1.15
N PHE A 57 10.64 -2.42 0.12
CA PHE A 57 10.22 -2.17 -1.26
C PHE A 57 9.28 -3.27 -1.79
N GLY A 58 9.51 -4.53 -1.43
CA GLY A 58 8.60 -5.62 -1.73
C GLY A 58 7.23 -5.43 -1.09
N CYS A 59 7.20 -5.08 0.20
CA CYS A 59 5.96 -4.86 0.94
C CYS A 59 5.10 -3.74 0.33
N ILE A 60 5.69 -2.58 0.03
CA ILE A 60 4.92 -1.44 -0.48
C ILE A 60 4.39 -1.69 -1.89
N ASN A 61 5.16 -2.38 -2.74
CA ASN A 61 4.70 -2.74 -4.09
C ASN A 61 3.55 -3.75 -4.04
N TYR A 62 3.58 -4.71 -3.10
CA TYR A 62 2.48 -5.64 -2.91
C TYR A 62 1.22 -4.92 -2.40
N ALA A 63 1.38 -4.00 -1.43
CA ALA A 63 0.28 -3.18 -0.93
C ALA A 63 -0.38 -2.36 -2.06
N HIS A 64 0.42 -1.71 -2.91
CA HIS A 64 -0.07 -1.00 -4.10
C HIS A 64 -0.81 -1.93 -5.07
N GLY A 65 -0.24 -3.10 -5.38
CA GLY A 65 -0.87 -4.05 -6.29
C GLY A 65 -2.24 -4.55 -5.82
N LEU A 66 -2.42 -4.72 -4.50
CA LEU A 66 -3.72 -5.05 -3.92
C LEU A 66 -4.73 -3.91 -4.11
N LEU A 67 -4.35 -2.67 -3.79
CA LEU A 67 -5.24 -1.52 -3.96
C LEU A 67 -5.58 -1.25 -5.42
N ASP A 68 -4.62 -1.37 -6.33
CA ASP A 68 -4.84 -1.23 -7.77
C ASP A 68 -5.86 -2.25 -8.29
N GLY A 69 -5.84 -3.46 -7.75
CA GLY A 69 -6.85 -4.48 -8.03
C GLY A 69 -8.26 -4.06 -7.61
N ILE A 70 -8.39 -3.44 -6.43
CA ILE A 70 -9.66 -2.91 -5.92
C ILE A 70 -10.13 -1.71 -6.74
N LYS A 71 -9.24 -0.73 -6.99
CA LYS A 71 -9.52 0.44 -7.83
C LYS A 71 -10.01 0.03 -9.22
N LYS A 72 -9.32 -0.91 -9.86
CA LYS A 72 -9.72 -1.47 -11.15
C LYS A 72 -11.11 -2.11 -11.14
N ARG A 73 -11.48 -2.81 -10.05
CA ARG A 73 -12.83 -3.38 -9.89
C ARG A 73 -13.90 -2.32 -9.66
N LYS A 74 -13.56 -1.23 -8.97
CA LYS A 74 -14.46 -0.11 -8.68
C LYS A 74 -14.57 0.90 -9.83
N GLY A 75 -13.68 0.81 -10.82
CA GLY A 75 -13.66 1.70 -11.98
C GLY A 75 -13.14 3.10 -11.65
N VAL A 76 -12.24 3.19 -10.67
CA VAL A 76 -11.55 4.43 -10.27
C VAL A 76 -10.06 4.35 -10.51
#